data_AF-A0AAN9PR94-F1
#
_entry.id   AF-A0AAN9PR94-F1
#
_cell.length_a   1.000
_cell.length_b   1.000
_cell.length_c   1.000
_cell.angle_alpha   90.00
_cell.angle_beta   90.00
_cell.angle_gamma   90.00
#
_symmetry.space_group_name_H-M   'P 1'
#
loop_
_entity.id
_entity.type
_entity.pdbx_description
1 polymer ?
#
loop_
_entity_poly.entity_id
_entity_poly.type
_entity_poly.pdbx_seq_one_letter_code
_entity_poly.pdbx_strand_id
1 'polypeptide(L)'
;MNSPKAKLEGRDVIIARGDREDESSSGFQGIRFDSGKKKGKSIHPPIETHWDLPSSKGKKSCSSIRSLLSPFVKFRRNKSLEMILDGARDPKDKQNVETFRQMLLQENILPPKHDDYHTLLRFLRMRDFDMPKSKEMFQNYLKWRKEFRVDNLPEEFKFPEYREVKKWYPHGYHGVDRFGRPLYIERIGMVDLNKLGQVTSFERFIKYHVSEQEKTLNVRYPACSLAAKRHIASTTSIFDVNGVGMSNFSKPARYLFLEIQKIDSSYYPETLNKLFIVNAGSGFRMLWKAIKTFLDVRTAAKIQVLGSNYLSVLLEAIDPSNLPSFLGGNCTCSGEGGCLMSDRGPWKNPEFIEMIQVVSLSEEKDGKSENGDVASEGFLMPKKVDMQNKDDHKMSLALQEAACTGTDSPCMAALQKIDWLEAVLGDTKNKIKTLEDALQDTKMALKELAEHTEQPKM
;
A
#
# COMPACT_ATOMS: atom_id res chain seq x y z
N MET A 1 -54.84 -45.41 -4.72
CA MET A 1 -53.51 -44.87 -5.08
C MET A 1 -53.23 -45.23 -6.53
N ASN A 2 -52.92 -44.25 -7.39
CA ASN A 2 -52.25 -44.42 -8.69
C ASN A 2 -52.04 -43.03 -9.32
N SER A 3 -50.86 -42.73 -9.85
CA SER A 3 -50.57 -41.55 -10.68
C SER A 3 -49.27 -41.77 -11.48
N PRO A 4 -49.12 -41.17 -12.68
CA PRO A 4 -48.23 -41.72 -13.71
C PRO A 4 -46.81 -41.13 -13.74
N LYS A 5 -45.90 -41.80 -14.48
CA LYS A 5 -44.56 -41.31 -14.83
C LYS A 5 -44.51 -40.78 -16.27
N ALA A 6 -43.83 -39.66 -16.45
CA ALA A 6 -43.14 -39.23 -17.68
C ALA A 6 -41.91 -38.39 -17.22
N LYS A 7 -40.66 -38.65 -17.66
CA LYS A 7 -40.08 -38.41 -19.00
C LYS A 7 -40.10 -36.91 -19.37
N LEU A 8 -39.03 -36.27 -19.87
CA LEU A 8 -37.61 -36.62 -20.12
C LEU A 8 -36.78 -35.31 -19.99
N GLU A 9 -35.46 -35.20 -20.17
CA GLU A 9 -34.41 -36.08 -20.72
C GLU A 9 -33.33 -36.32 -19.62
N GLY A 10 -31.99 -36.21 -19.72
CA GLY A 10 -31.06 -36.04 -20.84
C GLY A 10 -29.64 -35.57 -20.44
N ARG A 11 -28.68 -35.76 -21.34
CA ARG A 11 -27.38 -35.07 -21.45
C ARG A 11 -26.97 -35.07 -22.92
N ASP A 12 -26.23 -34.06 -23.36
CA ASP A 12 -25.27 -34.24 -24.44
C ASP A 12 -24.00 -33.43 -24.18
N VAL A 13 -22.86 -33.91 -24.70
CA VAL A 13 -21.53 -33.33 -24.50
C VAL A 13 -20.83 -33.23 -25.84
N ILE A 14 -20.52 -32.01 -26.28
CA ILE A 14 -19.82 -31.77 -27.54
C ILE A 14 -18.42 -31.24 -27.24
N ILE A 15 -17.41 -31.93 -27.78
CA ILE A 15 -15.99 -31.54 -27.75
C ILE A 15 -15.59 -31.19 -29.19
N ALA A 16 -14.93 -30.05 -29.39
CA ALA A 16 -14.31 -29.66 -30.66
C ALA A 16 -12.90 -29.09 -30.40
N ARG A 17 -11.99 -29.24 -31.37
CA ARG A 17 -10.55 -28.94 -31.21
C ARG A 17 -9.90 -28.66 -32.57
N GLY A 18 -9.14 -27.55 -32.67
CA GLY A 18 -8.49 -27.08 -33.91
C GLY A 18 -9.45 -26.28 -34.83
N ASP A 19 -8.98 -25.33 -35.66
CA ASP A 19 -7.62 -24.78 -35.81
C ASP A 19 -7.64 -23.36 -36.45
N ARG A 20 -6.61 -22.56 -36.13
CA ARG A 20 -5.96 -21.42 -36.86
C ARG A 20 -6.74 -20.23 -37.49
N GLU A 21 -6.21 -19.04 -37.17
CA GLU A 21 -5.79 -17.92 -38.05
C GLU A 21 -6.73 -17.38 -39.15
N ASP A 22 -7.22 -16.13 -39.01
CA ASP A 22 -6.72 -14.98 -39.80
C ASP A 22 -7.27 -13.60 -39.32
N GLU A 23 -6.85 -12.49 -39.95
CA GLU A 23 -7.06 -11.09 -39.51
C GLU A 23 -8.44 -10.46 -39.84
N SER A 24 -8.90 -9.48 -39.04
CA SER A 24 -8.89 -8.03 -39.41
C SER A 24 -9.99 -7.12 -38.79
N SER A 25 -9.54 -6.02 -38.15
CA SER A 25 -10.15 -4.67 -38.09
C SER A 25 -11.49 -4.34 -37.37
N SER A 26 -11.53 -3.11 -36.85
CA SER A 26 -12.70 -2.27 -36.49
C SER A 26 -13.51 -2.59 -35.20
N GLY A 27 -14.29 -1.61 -34.71
CA GLY A 27 -15.39 -1.85 -33.76
C GLY A 27 -15.27 -1.34 -32.30
N PHE A 28 -14.81 -0.10 -32.05
CA PHE A 28 -14.89 0.48 -30.69
C PHE A 28 -16.34 0.93 -30.35
N GLN A 29 -17.21 -0.01 -29.98
CA GLN A 29 -18.62 0.23 -29.68
C GLN A 29 -18.90 0.07 -28.17
N GLY A 30 -19.56 1.06 -27.56
CA GLY A 30 -19.72 1.14 -26.09
C GLY A 30 -20.70 0.12 -25.49
N ILE A 31 -20.33 -0.44 -24.33
CA ILE A 31 -21.20 -1.30 -23.52
C ILE A 31 -22.34 -0.48 -22.91
N ARG A 32 -23.58 -0.77 -23.31
CA ARG A 32 -24.77 -0.32 -22.56
C ARG A 32 -24.88 -1.15 -21.27
N PHE A 33 -24.98 -0.47 -20.13
CA PHE A 33 -25.29 -1.12 -18.86
C PHE A 33 -26.80 -1.37 -18.76
N ASP A 34 -27.20 -2.63 -18.65
CA ASP A 34 -28.57 -3.01 -18.29
C ASP A 34 -28.81 -2.79 -16.79
N SER A 35 -30.00 -2.28 -16.43
CA SER A 35 -30.24 -1.59 -15.16
C SER A 35 -30.68 -2.49 -13.99
N GLY A 36 -29.92 -3.55 -13.73
CA GLY A 36 -30.11 -4.40 -12.55
C GLY A 36 -29.71 -3.71 -11.24
N LYS A 37 -30.68 -3.24 -10.44
CA LYS A 37 -30.42 -2.53 -9.16
C LYS A 37 -29.77 -3.42 -8.08
N LYS A 38 -28.43 -3.49 -8.08
CA LYS A 38 -27.62 -3.70 -6.87
C LYS A 38 -26.86 -2.41 -6.57
N LYS A 39 -26.99 -1.88 -5.35
CA LYS A 39 -26.19 -0.73 -4.89
C LYS A 39 -24.73 -1.16 -4.68
N GLY A 40 -23.91 -1.09 -5.72
CA GLY A 40 -22.45 -1.17 -5.59
C GLY A 40 -21.88 0.07 -4.92
N LYS A 41 -20.76 -0.07 -4.21
CA LYS A 41 -19.94 1.08 -3.76
C LYS A 41 -19.45 1.87 -4.96
N SER A 42 -19.35 3.20 -4.83
CA SER A 42 -18.99 4.07 -5.94
C SER A 42 -17.47 4.13 -6.10
N ILE A 43 -16.91 3.52 -7.15
CA ILE A 43 -15.46 3.60 -7.40
C ILE A 43 -15.15 4.99 -7.94
N HIS A 44 -14.59 5.86 -7.11
CA HIS A 44 -14.07 7.15 -7.57
C HIS A 44 -12.70 6.93 -8.23
N PRO A 45 -12.38 7.67 -9.31
CA PRO A 45 -11.04 7.64 -9.88
C PRO A 45 -10.05 8.36 -8.94
N PRO A 46 -8.72 8.21 -9.15
CA PRO A 46 -7.71 8.86 -8.31
C PRO A 46 -7.92 10.36 -8.19
N ILE A 47 -7.60 10.94 -7.03
CA ILE A 47 -7.89 12.36 -6.72
C ILE A 47 -7.32 13.30 -7.80
N GLU A 48 -6.11 13.03 -8.28
CA GLU A 48 -5.44 13.84 -9.30
C GLU A 48 -5.89 13.57 -10.76
N THR A 49 -6.97 12.83 -10.99
CA THR A 49 -7.50 12.51 -12.35
C THR A 49 -8.82 13.19 -12.68
N HIS A 50 -9.38 14.01 -11.79
CA HIS A 50 -10.67 14.65 -12.04
C HIS A 50 -10.60 15.73 -13.14
N TRP A 51 -9.46 16.41 -13.28
CA TRP A 51 -9.25 17.45 -14.28
C TRP A 51 -7.78 17.50 -14.69
N ASP A 52 -7.46 17.02 -15.90
CA ASP A 52 -6.19 17.34 -16.54
C ASP A 52 -6.14 18.84 -16.85
N LEU A 53 -5.02 19.50 -16.49
CA LEU A 53 -4.79 20.88 -16.88
C LEU A 53 -4.75 20.97 -18.42
N PRO A 54 -5.53 21.87 -19.07
CA PRO A 54 -5.59 21.92 -20.53
C PRO A 54 -4.21 22.20 -21.10
N SER A 55 -3.69 21.26 -21.90
CA SER A 55 -2.32 21.30 -22.40
C SER A 55 -2.01 22.65 -23.06
N SER A 56 -0.98 23.34 -22.56
CA SER A 56 -0.59 24.65 -23.08
C SER A 56 0.07 24.49 -24.45
N LYS A 57 -0.74 24.58 -25.52
CA LYS A 57 -0.27 24.49 -26.91
C LYS A 57 0.78 25.58 -27.19
N GLY A 58 2.03 25.15 -27.24
CA GLY A 58 3.17 25.82 -27.88
C GLY A 58 3.39 27.29 -27.54
N LYS A 59 4.27 27.57 -26.56
CA LYS A 59 5.12 28.77 -26.62
C LYS A 59 6.59 28.35 -26.73
N LYS A 60 7.30 29.01 -27.64
CA LYS A 60 8.67 28.64 -28.06
C LYS A 60 9.69 28.92 -26.94
N SER A 61 10.87 28.32 -27.10
CA SER A 61 12.06 28.61 -26.28
C SER A 61 12.28 30.11 -26.11
N CYS A 62 12.65 30.52 -24.90
CA CYS A 62 13.20 31.83 -24.61
C CYS A 62 14.58 31.62 -23.97
N SER A 63 15.61 32.21 -24.57
CA SER A 63 17.00 32.07 -24.15
C SER A 63 17.30 32.78 -22.83
N SER A 64 18.42 32.42 -22.21
CA SER A 64 18.92 32.92 -20.93
C SER A 64 18.75 34.43 -20.70
N ILE A 65 18.17 34.79 -19.55
CA ILE A 65 18.23 36.14 -18.98
C ILE A 65 18.70 36.01 -17.51
N ARG A 66 19.90 36.52 -17.22
CA ARG A 66 20.31 36.85 -15.85
C ARG A 66 19.75 38.24 -15.51
N SER A 67 18.85 38.35 -14.54
CA SER A 67 18.42 39.65 -14.00
C SER A 67 18.02 39.56 -12.52
N LEU A 68 18.22 40.66 -11.81
CA LEU A 68 18.00 40.81 -10.36
C LEU A 68 16.55 40.48 -9.95
N LEU A 69 16.38 39.85 -8.78
CA LEU A 69 15.09 39.37 -8.28
C LEU A 69 14.29 40.50 -7.60
N SER A 70 13.24 40.98 -8.25
CA SER A 70 12.24 41.85 -7.62
C SER A 70 11.17 41.05 -6.85
N PRO A 71 10.48 41.64 -5.84
CA PRO A 71 9.49 40.93 -5.03
C PRO A 71 8.35 40.29 -5.84
N PHE A 72 7.85 41.00 -6.87
CA PHE A 72 6.77 40.53 -7.74
C PHE A 72 7.10 39.23 -8.49
N VAL A 73 8.37 38.99 -8.82
CA VAL A 73 8.80 37.73 -9.49
C VAL A 73 8.78 36.55 -8.53
N LYS A 74 9.09 36.76 -7.24
CA LYS A 74 8.94 35.74 -6.19
C LYS A 74 7.46 35.43 -5.95
N PHE A 75 6.64 36.46 -5.72
CA PHE A 75 5.20 36.29 -5.46
C PHE A 75 4.47 35.56 -6.60
N ARG A 76 4.79 35.88 -7.87
CA ARG A 76 4.22 35.19 -9.04
C ARG A 76 4.70 33.75 -9.20
N ARG A 77 5.88 33.39 -8.66
CA ARG A 77 6.36 32.00 -8.63
C ARG A 77 5.59 31.18 -7.59
N ASN A 78 5.50 31.66 -6.34
CA ASN A 78 4.76 30.99 -5.27
C ASN A 78 3.34 30.61 -5.70
N LYS A 79 2.55 31.57 -6.22
CA LYS A 79 1.19 31.31 -6.72
C LYS A 79 1.09 30.30 -7.87
N SER A 80 2.17 30.09 -8.62
CA SER A 80 2.23 29.05 -9.66
C SER A 80 2.67 27.68 -9.14
N LEU A 81 3.33 27.63 -7.98
CA LEU A 81 3.70 26.40 -7.27
C LEU A 81 2.49 25.90 -6.45
N GLU A 82 1.87 26.80 -5.67
CA GLU A 82 0.59 26.59 -4.98
C GLU A 82 -0.44 25.96 -5.90
N MET A 83 -0.70 26.54 -7.08
CA MET A 83 -1.67 26.02 -8.05
C MET A 83 -1.34 24.60 -8.58
N ILE A 84 -0.06 24.19 -8.58
CA ILE A 84 0.36 22.83 -8.95
C ILE A 84 0.18 21.86 -7.76
N LEU A 85 0.49 22.31 -6.54
CA LEU A 85 0.37 21.53 -5.31
C LEU A 85 -1.09 21.35 -4.88
N ASP A 86 -1.95 22.36 -5.11
CA ASP A 86 -3.40 22.31 -4.93
C ASP A 86 -4.10 21.47 -6.00
N GLY A 87 -3.65 21.59 -7.25
CA GLY A 87 -4.34 21.05 -8.41
C GLY A 87 -5.71 21.68 -8.69
N ALA A 88 -6.38 21.14 -9.70
CA ALA A 88 -7.75 21.50 -10.01
C ALA A 88 -8.72 20.74 -9.09
N ARG A 89 -9.57 21.47 -8.36
CA ARG A 89 -10.54 20.92 -7.40
C ARG A 89 -11.94 20.89 -8.03
N ASP A 90 -12.60 19.74 -7.99
CA ASP A 90 -13.97 19.62 -8.52
C ASP A 90 -14.97 20.48 -7.69
N PRO A 91 -15.92 21.22 -8.31
CA PRO A 91 -16.81 22.12 -7.59
C PRO A 91 -17.72 21.42 -6.56
N LYS A 92 -18.17 20.19 -6.83
CA LYS A 92 -19.02 19.42 -5.92
C LYS A 92 -18.20 18.85 -4.78
N ASP A 93 -17.01 18.32 -5.06
CA ASP A 93 -16.08 17.88 -4.01
C ASP A 93 -15.61 19.05 -3.15
N LYS A 94 -15.43 20.25 -3.73
CA LYS A 94 -15.15 21.49 -2.97
C LYS A 94 -16.29 21.81 -2.00
N GLN A 95 -17.54 21.75 -2.44
CA GLN A 95 -18.68 21.97 -1.55
C GLN A 95 -18.80 20.89 -0.46
N ASN A 96 -18.56 19.62 -0.81
CA ASN A 96 -18.57 18.51 0.17
C ASN A 96 -17.48 18.69 1.24
N VAL A 97 -16.25 19.01 0.83
CA VAL A 97 -15.14 19.25 1.77
C VAL A 97 -15.41 20.46 2.66
N GLU A 98 -15.99 21.54 2.13
CA GLU A 98 -16.34 22.70 2.96
C GLU A 98 -17.44 22.39 3.98
N THR A 99 -18.51 21.70 3.57
CA THR A 99 -19.55 21.23 4.51
C THR A 99 -18.97 20.29 5.57
N PHE A 100 -18.00 19.44 5.21
CA PHE A 100 -17.32 18.54 6.14
C PHE A 100 -16.41 19.31 7.12
N ARG A 101 -15.59 20.25 6.63
CA ARG A 101 -14.78 21.19 7.42
C ARG A 101 -15.62 21.90 8.48
N GLN A 102 -16.73 22.52 8.08
CA GLN A 102 -17.60 23.28 9.00
C GLN A 102 -18.19 22.40 10.11
N MET A 103 -18.61 21.16 9.79
CA MET A 103 -19.05 20.19 10.80
C MET A 103 -17.93 19.82 11.79
N LEU A 104 -16.71 19.57 11.30
CA LEU A 104 -15.57 19.24 12.17
C LEU A 104 -15.11 20.43 13.03
N LEU A 105 -15.21 21.67 12.53
CA LEU A 105 -14.91 22.89 13.28
C LEU A 105 -15.94 23.13 14.40
N GLN A 106 -17.24 22.99 14.11
CA GLN A 106 -18.32 23.15 15.09
C GLN A 106 -18.20 22.17 16.27
N GLU A 107 -17.65 20.98 16.03
CA GLU A 107 -17.41 19.96 17.06
C GLU A 107 -15.99 20.02 17.67
N ASN A 108 -15.17 21.02 17.32
CA ASN A 108 -13.77 21.18 17.74
C ASN A 108 -12.87 19.96 17.44
N ILE A 109 -13.16 19.25 16.35
CA ILE A 109 -12.44 18.04 15.91
C ILE A 109 -11.23 18.38 15.03
N LEU A 110 -11.25 19.48 14.29
CA LEU A 110 -10.28 19.76 13.22
C LEU A 110 -9.08 20.60 13.70
N PRO A 111 -7.88 20.02 13.92
CA PRO A 111 -6.68 20.81 14.16
C PRO A 111 -6.17 21.43 12.84
N PRO A 112 -5.63 22.66 12.84
CA PRO A 112 -5.15 23.32 11.63
C PRO A 112 -4.15 22.50 10.80
N LYS A 113 -3.28 21.71 11.44
CA LYS A 113 -2.30 20.82 10.78
C LYS A 113 -2.94 19.74 9.87
N HIS A 114 -4.24 19.51 9.99
CA HIS A 114 -4.97 18.51 9.19
C HIS A 114 -6.17 19.09 8.43
N ASP A 115 -6.24 20.41 8.26
CA ASP A 115 -7.24 21.08 7.40
C ASP A 115 -6.82 21.16 5.90
N ASP A 116 -5.98 20.23 5.45
CA ASP A 116 -5.70 20.04 4.02
C ASP A 116 -6.97 19.56 3.29
N TYR A 117 -7.35 20.28 2.24
CA TYR A 117 -8.44 19.95 1.34
C TYR A 117 -8.38 18.49 0.84
N HIS A 118 -7.20 18.01 0.44
CA HIS A 118 -7.03 16.66 -0.09
C HIS A 118 -7.09 15.60 1.01
N THR A 119 -6.68 15.91 2.23
CA THR A 119 -6.83 15.06 3.41
C THR A 119 -8.31 14.88 3.72
N LEU A 120 -9.06 15.96 3.89
CA LEU A 120 -10.52 15.89 4.11
C LEU A 120 -11.24 15.14 2.97
N LEU A 121 -10.86 15.39 1.71
CA LEU A 121 -11.42 14.69 0.55
C LEU A 121 -11.15 13.18 0.55
N ARG A 122 -9.98 12.72 1.01
CA ARG A 122 -9.64 11.29 1.12
C ARG A 122 -10.57 10.55 2.08
N PHE A 123 -10.89 11.13 3.24
CA PHE A 123 -11.82 10.54 4.21
C PHE A 123 -13.26 10.48 3.66
N LEU A 124 -13.74 11.57 3.05
CA LEU A 124 -15.05 11.61 2.39
C LEU A 124 -15.17 10.54 1.30
N ARG A 125 -14.20 10.47 0.39
CA ARG A 125 -14.19 9.48 -0.70
C ARG A 125 -14.16 8.04 -0.18
N MET A 126 -13.38 7.76 0.86
CA MET A 126 -13.27 6.43 1.47
C MET A 126 -14.54 6.00 2.26
N ARG A 127 -15.55 6.87 2.35
CA ARG A 127 -16.88 6.59 2.90
C ARG A 127 -18.02 6.94 1.95
N ASP A 128 -17.75 7.00 0.63
CA ASP A 128 -18.74 7.32 -0.41
C ASP A 128 -19.51 8.66 -0.13
N PHE A 129 -18.85 9.64 0.51
CA PHE A 129 -19.37 10.92 1.00
C PHE A 129 -20.44 10.84 2.12
N ASP A 130 -20.50 9.72 2.85
CA ASP A 130 -21.28 9.58 4.09
C ASP A 130 -20.66 10.44 5.21
N MET A 131 -21.21 11.63 5.47
CA MET A 131 -20.63 12.62 6.39
C MET A 131 -20.40 12.06 7.82
N PRO A 132 -21.38 11.36 8.47
CA PRO A 132 -21.15 10.76 9.79
C PRO A 132 -20.01 9.74 9.82
N LYS A 133 -19.96 8.80 8.87
CA LYS A 133 -18.87 7.79 8.82
C LYS A 133 -17.53 8.40 8.45
N SER A 134 -17.53 9.48 7.68
CA SER A 134 -16.32 10.24 7.34
C SER A 134 -15.75 10.92 8.58
N LYS A 135 -16.62 11.52 9.42
CA LYS A 135 -16.25 12.15 10.70
C LYS A 135 -15.68 11.11 11.67
N GLU A 136 -16.39 10.01 11.87
CA GLU A 136 -15.95 8.88 12.72
C GLU A 136 -14.56 8.37 12.29
N MET A 137 -14.35 8.18 10.97
CA MET A 137 -13.06 7.74 10.43
C MET A 137 -11.95 8.78 10.67
N PHE A 138 -12.25 10.08 10.50
CA PHE A 138 -11.30 11.16 10.74
C PHE A 138 -10.94 11.33 12.23
N GLN A 139 -11.91 11.21 13.13
CA GLN A 139 -11.68 11.20 14.58
C GLN A 139 -10.78 10.02 15.00
N ASN A 140 -11.04 8.83 14.47
CA ASN A 140 -10.20 7.65 14.71
C ASN A 140 -8.78 7.80 14.16
N TYR A 141 -8.61 8.48 13.02
CA TYR A 141 -7.30 8.88 12.48
C TYR A 141 -6.55 9.84 13.40
N LEU A 142 -7.19 10.92 13.85
CA LEU A 142 -6.56 11.90 14.77
C LEU A 142 -6.17 11.26 16.12
N LYS A 143 -7.05 10.41 16.66
CA LYS A 143 -6.78 9.63 17.88
C LYS A 143 -5.54 8.73 17.67
N TRP A 144 -5.52 7.94 16.60
CA TRP A 144 -4.39 7.07 16.28
C TRP A 144 -3.09 7.83 16.07
N ARG A 145 -3.09 8.99 15.39
CA ARG A 145 -1.89 9.82 15.22
C ARG A 145 -1.26 10.20 16.56
N LYS A 146 -2.09 10.59 17.53
CA LYS A 146 -1.67 10.96 18.88
C LYS A 146 -1.13 9.76 19.66
N GLU A 147 -1.82 8.62 19.61
CA GLU A 147 -1.45 7.39 20.33
C GLU A 147 -0.19 6.73 19.75
N PHE A 148 -0.04 6.69 18.43
CA PHE A 148 1.14 6.17 17.73
C PHE A 148 2.30 7.19 17.64
N ARG A 149 2.06 8.44 18.05
CA ARG A 149 2.99 9.58 18.01
C ARG A 149 3.55 9.87 16.60
N VAL A 150 2.70 9.76 15.59
CA VAL A 150 3.07 9.86 14.16
C VAL A 150 3.85 11.15 13.86
N ASP A 151 3.36 12.27 14.40
CA ASP A 151 3.94 13.59 14.19
C ASP A 151 5.34 13.78 14.82
N ASN A 152 5.75 12.91 15.75
CA ASN A 152 7.11 12.90 16.33
C ASN A 152 8.08 11.99 15.57
N LEU A 153 7.60 11.09 14.69
CA LEU A 153 8.44 10.08 14.03
C LEU A 153 9.66 10.64 13.26
N PRO A 154 9.58 11.78 12.51
CA PRO A 154 10.75 12.30 11.80
C PRO A 154 11.93 12.65 12.73
N GLU A 155 11.62 13.13 13.93
CA GLU A 155 12.58 13.56 14.94
C GLU A 155 13.03 12.40 15.83
N GLU A 156 12.10 11.64 16.39
CA GLU A 156 12.39 10.60 17.38
C GLU A 156 12.77 9.24 16.78
N PHE A 157 12.14 8.82 15.68
CA PHE A 157 12.33 7.48 15.15
C PHE A 157 13.58 7.40 14.27
N LYS A 158 14.43 6.40 14.55
CA LYS A 158 15.64 6.08 13.77
C LYS A 158 15.66 4.57 13.49
N PHE A 159 15.97 4.22 12.25
CA PHE A 159 15.92 2.85 11.72
C PHE A 159 17.29 2.44 11.13
N PRO A 160 18.37 2.38 11.95
CA PRO A 160 19.72 2.04 11.47
C PRO A 160 19.80 0.68 10.77
N GLU A 161 18.92 -0.26 11.13
CA GLU A 161 18.84 -1.61 10.55
C GLU A 161 18.27 -1.64 9.12
N TYR A 162 17.79 -0.51 8.57
CA TYR A 162 17.19 -0.38 7.22
C TYR A 162 17.92 -1.17 6.11
N ARG A 163 19.26 -1.10 6.08
CA ARG A 163 20.08 -1.79 5.06
C ARG A 163 20.06 -3.31 5.20
N GLU A 164 19.90 -3.82 6.41
CA GLU A 164 19.83 -5.25 6.70
C GLU A 164 18.40 -5.77 6.50
N VAL A 165 17.40 -5.01 6.98
CA VAL A 165 15.98 -5.24 6.74
C VAL A 165 15.69 -5.43 5.25
N LYS A 166 16.26 -4.59 4.37
CA LYS A 166 16.03 -4.68 2.92
C LYS A 166 16.68 -5.89 2.22
N LYS A 167 17.52 -6.67 2.90
CA LYS A 167 17.95 -8.00 2.39
C LYS A 167 16.86 -9.06 2.57
N TRP A 168 16.15 -9.00 3.70
CA TRP A 168 15.17 -10.00 4.12
C TRP A 168 13.72 -9.59 3.84
N TYR A 169 13.48 -8.32 3.52
CA TYR A 169 12.23 -7.79 2.96
C TYR A 169 12.59 -6.74 1.89
N PRO A 170 12.88 -7.14 0.63
CA PRO A 170 13.31 -6.20 -0.39
C PRO A 170 12.13 -5.35 -0.89
N HIS A 171 12.13 -4.06 -0.53
CA HIS A 171 11.06 -3.11 -0.87
C HIS A 171 11.61 -1.68 -1.08
N GLY A 172 10.83 -0.78 -1.67
CA GLY A 172 11.11 0.65 -1.69
C GLY A 172 10.46 1.42 -2.84
N TYR A 173 10.54 2.75 -2.75
CA TYR A 173 10.17 3.66 -3.85
C TYR A 173 11.31 3.76 -4.87
N HIS A 174 10.98 3.71 -6.16
CA HIS A 174 11.93 3.87 -7.27
C HIS A 174 11.24 4.35 -8.54
N GLY A 175 11.56 5.57 -8.99
CA GLY A 175 11.04 6.17 -10.21
C GLY A 175 9.58 6.62 -10.12
N VAL A 176 8.97 6.84 -11.28
CA VAL A 176 7.57 7.24 -11.41
C VAL A 176 6.86 6.49 -12.56
N ASP A 177 5.53 6.36 -12.45
CA ASP A 177 4.68 5.94 -13.57
C ASP A 177 4.65 7.01 -14.69
N ARG A 178 4.05 6.67 -15.86
CA ARG A 178 3.98 7.59 -17.01
C ARG A 178 3.19 8.88 -16.76
N PHE A 179 2.45 8.98 -15.66
CA PHE A 179 1.71 10.17 -15.23
C PHE A 179 2.41 10.92 -14.09
N GLY A 180 3.62 10.50 -13.70
CA GLY A 180 4.42 11.13 -12.66
C GLY A 180 4.12 10.68 -11.23
N ARG A 181 3.28 9.65 -11.01
CA ARG A 181 3.05 9.13 -9.64
C ARG A 181 4.30 8.39 -9.15
N PRO A 182 4.67 8.49 -7.85
CA PRO A 182 5.75 7.68 -7.31
C PRO A 182 5.45 6.19 -7.51
N LEU A 183 6.48 5.43 -7.88
CA LEU A 183 6.42 3.99 -8.06
C LEU A 183 6.96 3.28 -6.81
N TYR A 184 6.13 2.49 -6.14
CA TYR A 184 6.50 1.66 -4.98
C TYR A 184 6.62 0.19 -5.38
N ILE A 185 7.63 -0.52 -4.87
CA ILE A 185 7.93 -1.89 -5.29
C ILE A 185 8.24 -2.77 -4.07
N GLU A 186 7.64 -3.97 -4.02
CA GLU A 186 7.97 -5.01 -3.04
C GLU A 186 8.28 -6.35 -3.74
N ARG A 187 9.26 -7.08 -3.23
CA ARG A 187 9.58 -8.46 -3.63
C ARG A 187 9.04 -9.44 -2.60
N ILE A 188 7.71 -9.54 -2.48
CA ILE A 188 7.03 -10.34 -1.43
C ILE A 188 7.50 -11.80 -1.43
N GLY A 189 7.74 -12.39 -2.61
CA GLY A 189 8.26 -13.77 -2.71
C GLY A 189 9.73 -13.95 -2.31
N MET A 190 10.45 -12.87 -2.00
CA MET A 190 11.79 -12.89 -1.42
C MET A 190 11.79 -12.63 0.10
N VAL A 191 10.62 -12.47 0.73
CA VAL A 191 10.53 -12.10 2.15
C VAL A 191 10.82 -13.30 3.06
N ASP A 192 11.84 -13.17 3.92
CA ASP A 192 12.22 -14.13 4.96
C ASP A 192 11.96 -13.51 6.35
N LEU A 193 10.78 -13.78 6.91
CA LEU A 193 10.39 -13.23 8.21
C LEU A 193 11.18 -13.81 9.39
N ASN A 194 11.76 -15.01 9.24
CA ASN A 194 12.57 -15.62 10.30
C ASN A 194 13.90 -14.86 10.45
N LYS A 195 14.48 -14.40 9.35
CA LYS A 195 15.67 -13.53 9.36
C LYS A 195 15.32 -12.07 9.63
N LEU A 196 14.18 -11.57 9.13
CA LEU A 196 13.69 -10.23 9.48
C LEU A 196 13.54 -10.06 11.00
N GLY A 197 12.97 -11.06 11.68
CA GLY A 197 12.80 -11.07 13.14
C GLY A 197 14.11 -11.15 13.95
N GLN A 198 15.24 -11.46 13.31
CA GLN A 198 16.59 -11.38 13.93
C GLN A 198 17.20 -9.98 13.77
N VAL A 199 16.60 -9.11 12.96
CA VAL A 199 17.14 -7.81 12.54
C VAL A 199 16.27 -6.64 12.99
N THR A 200 14.94 -6.81 13.08
CA THR A 200 13.98 -5.81 13.55
C THR A 200 12.78 -6.49 14.23
N SER A 201 12.08 -5.76 15.11
CA SER A 201 10.72 -6.14 15.51
C SER A 201 9.69 -5.68 14.47
N PHE A 202 8.50 -6.29 14.49
CA PHE A 202 7.36 -5.82 13.68
C PHE A 202 6.91 -4.41 14.07
N GLU A 203 6.94 -4.06 15.35
CA GLU A 203 6.62 -2.70 15.82
C GLU A 203 7.54 -1.66 15.18
N ARG A 204 8.85 -1.93 15.12
CA ARG A 204 9.82 -1.05 14.46
C ARG A 204 9.64 -1.00 12.95
N PHE A 205 9.32 -2.13 12.30
CA PHE A 205 8.99 -2.16 10.88
C PHE A 205 7.70 -1.37 10.55
N ILE A 206 6.68 -1.44 11.41
CA ILE A 206 5.43 -0.69 11.27
C ILE A 206 5.66 0.81 11.50
N LYS A 207 6.46 1.20 12.51
CA LYS A 207 6.89 2.60 12.70
C LYS A 207 7.67 3.15 11.50
N TYR A 208 8.51 2.32 10.88
CA TYR A 208 9.20 2.64 9.63
C TYR A 208 8.22 2.78 8.44
N HIS A 209 7.25 1.87 8.28
CA HIS A 209 6.21 1.97 7.25
C HIS A 209 5.43 3.29 7.37
N VAL A 210 4.95 3.62 8.56
CA VAL A 210 4.26 4.89 8.85
C VAL A 210 5.15 6.10 8.54
N SER A 211 6.44 6.05 8.90
CA SER A 211 7.40 7.12 8.56
C SER A 211 7.59 7.30 7.05
N GLU A 212 7.63 6.21 6.27
CA GLU A 212 7.68 6.25 4.81
C GLU A 212 6.35 6.69 4.17
N GLN A 213 5.19 6.46 4.81
CA GLN A 213 3.91 7.03 4.39
C GLN A 213 3.86 8.55 4.61
N GLU A 214 4.25 9.04 5.80
CA GLU A 214 4.36 10.49 6.07
C GLU A 214 5.34 11.18 5.10
N LYS A 215 6.50 10.58 4.85
CA LYS A 215 7.48 11.05 3.84
C LYS A 215 6.88 11.05 2.43
N THR A 216 5.99 10.11 2.12
CA THR A 216 5.33 10.03 0.81
C THR A 216 4.32 11.16 0.63
N LEU A 217 3.50 11.44 1.65
CA LEU A 217 2.57 12.57 1.64
C LEU A 217 3.31 13.92 1.61
N ASN A 218 4.30 14.11 2.47
CA ASN A 218 4.89 15.43 2.73
C ASN A 218 6.07 15.78 1.81
N VAL A 219 6.66 14.79 1.11
CA VAL A 219 7.84 15.00 0.25
C VAL A 219 7.66 14.40 -1.15
N ARG A 220 7.26 13.13 -1.26
CA ARG A 220 7.18 12.48 -2.58
C ARG A 220 6.06 13.04 -3.46
N TYR A 221 4.86 13.20 -2.92
CA TYR A 221 3.71 13.74 -3.64
C TYR A 221 3.94 15.20 -4.09
N PRO A 222 4.39 16.14 -3.24
CA PRO A 222 4.79 17.47 -3.69
C PRO A 222 5.90 17.48 -4.76
N ALA A 223 7.00 16.73 -4.56
CA ALA A 223 8.10 16.72 -5.53
C ALA A 223 7.70 16.09 -6.88
N CYS A 224 6.88 15.04 -6.86
CA CYS A 224 6.28 14.47 -8.07
C CYS A 224 5.32 15.47 -8.74
N SER A 225 4.57 16.24 -7.96
CA SER A 225 3.65 17.27 -8.50
C SER A 225 4.40 18.36 -9.24
N LEU A 226 5.50 18.87 -8.67
CA LEU A 226 6.37 19.86 -9.32
C LEU A 226 7.01 19.30 -10.60
N ALA A 227 7.48 18.05 -10.58
CA ALA A 227 8.05 17.38 -11.76
C ALA A 227 7.03 17.17 -12.88
N ALA A 228 5.83 16.68 -12.54
CA ALA A 228 4.74 16.41 -13.48
C ALA A 228 3.94 17.66 -13.89
N LYS A 229 4.16 18.79 -13.21
CA LYS A 229 3.46 20.09 -13.40
C LYS A 229 1.93 19.98 -13.24
N ARG A 230 1.50 19.05 -12.41
CA ARG A 230 0.12 18.72 -12.05
C ARG A 230 0.12 18.14 -10.65
N HIS A 231 -0.99 18.21 -9.91
CA HIS A 231 -1.09 17.59 -8.59
C HIS A 231 -0.90 16.06 -8.65
N ILE A 232 -0.32 15.47 -7.60
CA ILE A 232 -0.11 14.03 -7.41
C ILE A 232 -0.48 13.70 -5.95
N ALA A 233 -1.52 12.88 -5.73
CA ALA A 233 -1.93 12.41 -4.39
C ALA A 233 -2.01 10.89 -4.27
N SER A 234 -1.49 10.16 -5.27
CA SER A 234 -1.60 8.70 -5.31
C SER A 234 -0.32 8.01 -5.83
N THR A 235 -0.11 6.78 -5.36
CA THR A 235 1.05 5.93 -5.66
C THR A 235 0.66 4.78 -6.60
N THR A 236 1.55 4.44 -7.52
CA THR A 236 1.45 3.23 -8.35
C THR A 236 2.38 2.16 -7.77
N SER A 237 1.88 0.95 -7.51
CA SER A 237 2.63 -0.08 -6.77
C SER A 237 2.84 -1.36 -7.59
N ILE A 238 3.96 -2.05 -7.37
CA ILE A 238 4.25 -3.40 -7.91
C ILE A 238 4.61 -4.34 -6.76
N PHE A 239 3.85 -5.42 -6.58
CA PHE A 239 4.20 -6.53 -5.70
C PHE A 239 4.62 -7.74 -6.56
N ASP A 240 5.90 -8.09 -6.52
CA ASP A 240 6.39 -9.33 -7.13
C ASP A 240 6.22 -10.51 -6.16
N VAL A 241 5.39 -11.46 -6.56
CA VAL A 241 5.07 -12.66 -5.77
C VAL A 241 5.80 -13.91 -6.29
N ASN A 242 6.80 -13.75 -7.17
CA ASN A 242 7.68 -14.85 -7.56
C ASN A 242 8.43 -15.42 -6.34
N GLY A 243 8.20 -16.69 -6.02
CA GLY A 243 8.74 -17.35 -4.82
C GLY A 243 7.79 -17.39 -3.61
N VAL A 244 6.61 -16.76 -3.67
CA VAL A 244 5.62 -16.84 -2.57
C VAL A 244 5.18 -18.30 -2.35
N GLY A 245 5.57 -18.84 -1.19
CA GLY A 245 5.27 -20.19 -0.72
C GLY A 245 4.77 -20.17 0.73
N MET A 246 4.53 -21.34 1.33
CA MET A 246 3.80 -21.48 2.60
C MET A 246 4.35 -20.64 3.77
N SER A 247 5.64 -20.33 3.80
CA SER A 247 6.27 -19.44 4.79
C SER A 247 5.65 -18.03 4.82
N ASN A 248 5.30 -17.49 3.65
CA ASN A 248 4.67 -16.18 3.49
C ASN A 248 3.21 -16.13 3.98
N PHE A 249 2.66 -17.25 4.45
CA PHE A 249 1.29 -17.41 4.95
C PHE A 249 1.26 -17.63 6.47
N SER A 250 2.42 -17.80 7.10
CA SER A 250 2.54 -18.05 8.54
C SER A 250 1.88 -16.96 9.40
N LYS A 251 1.48 -17.29 10.64
CA LYS A 251 0.86 -16.31 11.57
C LYS A 251 1.60 -14.96 11.65
N PRO A 252 2.95 -14.90 11.74
CA PRO A 252 3.69 -13.64 11.73
C PRO A 252 3.53 -12.85 10.41
N ALA A 253 3.47 -13.53 9.26
CA ALA A 253 3.23 -12.91 7.96
C ALA A 253 1.82 -12.32 7.85
N ARG A 254 0.81 -13.09 8.26
CA ARG A 254 -0.59 -12.65 8.26
C ARG A 254 -0.83 -11.47 9.19
N TYR A 255 -0.22 -11.49 10.38
CA TYR A 255 -0.25 -10.36 11.32
C TYR A 255 0.36 -9.10 10.71
N LEU A 256 1.61 -9.17 10.21
CA LEU A 256 2.30 -8.00 9.67
C LEU A 256 1.57 -7.41 8.45
N PHE A 257 1.06 -8.26 7.54
CA PHE A 257 0.26 -7.83 6.39
C PHE A 257 -1.05 -7.13 6.82
N LEU A 258 -1.78 -7.69 7.79
CA LEU A 258 -3.06 -7.14 8.21
C LEU A 258 -2.91 -5.82 8.99
N GLU A 259 -1.90 -5.66 9.85
CA GLU A 259 -1.68 -4.38 10.54
C GLU A 259 -1.24 -3.27 9.56
N ILE A 260 -0.40 -3.58 8.57
CA ILE A 260 -0.05 -2.64 7.48
C ILE A 260 -1.31 -2.27 6.67
N GLN A 261 -2.09 -3.26 6.22
CA GLN A 261 -3.30 -3.04 5.43
C GLN A 261 -4.36 -2.22 6.21
N LYS A 262 -4.51 -2.49 7.51
CA LYS A 262 -5.37 -1.74 8.44
C LYS A 262 -4.91 -0.29 8.57
N ILE A 263 -3.61 -0.04 8.76
CA ILE A 263 -3.05 1.32 8.81
C ILE A 263 -3.31 2.07 7.50
N ASP A 264 -2.98 1.48 6.36
CA ASP A 264 -3.13 2.14 5.07
C ASP A 264 -4.60 2.43 4.73
N SER A 265 -5.51 1.50 5.02
CA SER A 265 -6.95 1.67 4.74
C SER A 265 -7.71 2.53 5.76
N SER A 266 -7.18 2.70 6.98
CA SER A 266 -7.81 3.50 8.05
C SER A 266 -7.24 4.92 8.14
N TYR A 267 -5.93 5.09 7.89
CA TYR A 267 -5.19 6.31 8.21
C TYR A 267 -4.50 6.96 7.00
N TYR A 268 -4.26 6.20 5.92
CA TYR A 268 -3.77 6.71 4.63
C TYR A 268 -4.76 6.48 3.46
N PRO A 269 -6.07 6.77 3.63
CA PRO A 269 -7.09 6.42 2.65
C PRO A 269 -6.88 7.08 1.27
N GLU A 270 -7.35 6.39 0.23
CA GLU A 270 -7.32 6.82 -1.18
C GLU A 270 -5.94 7.20 -1.77
N THR A 271 -4.84 6.85 -1.10
CA THR A 271 -3.46 7.03 -1.57
C THR A 271 -3.02 6.04 -2.65
N LEU A 272 -3.77 4.96 -2.91
CA LEU A 272 -3.45 4.01 -4.00
C LEU A 272 -4.09 4.47 -5.33
N ASN A 273 -3.30 4.55 -6.40
CA ASN A 273 -3.80 4.61 -7.78
C ASN A 273 -4.09 3.21 -8.30
N LYS A 274 -3.04 2.38 -8.37
CA LYS A 274 -3.01 1.08 -9.02
C LYS A 274 -1.98 0.19 -8.34
N LEU A 275 -2.30 -1.07 -8.09
CA LEU A 275 -1.34 -2.08 -7.64
C LEU A 275 -1.30 -3.25 -8.63
N PHE A 276 -0.15 -3.46 -9.25
CA PHE A 276 0.14 -4.63 -10.07
C PHE A 276 0.74 -5.74 -9.19
N ILE A 277 0.14 -6.93 -9.20
CA ILE A 277 0.74 -8.12 -8.58
C ILE A 277 1.28 -8.99 -9.71
N VAL A 278 2.59 -9.19 -9.76
CA VAL A 278 3.30 -9.81 -10.91
C VAL A 278 3.91 -11.16 -10.54
N ASN A 279 4.10 -12.02 -11.54
CA ASN A 279 4.50 -13.43 -11.36
C ASN A 279 3.49 -14.27 -10.53
N ALA A 280 2.21 -13.92 -10.58
CA ALA A 280 1.16 -14.64 -9.86
C ALA A 280 0.86 -16.02 -10.49
N GLY A 281 1.62 -17.02 -10.03
CA GLY A 281 1.41 -18.44 -10.30
C GLY A 281 0.12 -19.00 -9.69
N SER A 282 -0.16 -20.28 -9.94
CA SER A 282 -1.40 -20.96 -9.54
C SER A 282 -1.69 -20.87 -8.03
N GLY A 283 -0.68 -21.11 -7.18
CA GLY A 283 -0.80 -21.01 -5.73
C GLY A 283 -1.20 -19.61 -5.25
N PHE A 284 -0.55 -18.56 -5.77
CA PHE A 284 -0.93 -17.18 -5.43
C PHE A 284 -2.35 -16.83 -5.91
N ARG A 285 -2.79 -17.33 -7.07
CA ARG A 285 -4.18 -17.11 -7.55
C ARG A 285 -5.23 -17.73 -6.63
N MET A 286 -4.88 -18.76 -5.85
CA MET A 286 -5.74 -19.30 -4.79
C MET A 286 -5.71 -18.41 -3.54
N LEU A 287 -4.54 -18.00 -3.06
CA LEU A 287 -4.39 -17.04 -1.95
C LEU A 287 -5.15 -15.73 -2.22
N TRP A 288 -5.06 -15.21 -3.44
CA TRP A 288 -5.70 -13.94 -3.82
C TRP A 288 -7.21 -13.96 -3.64
N LYS A 289 -7.87 -15.11 -3.83
CA LYS A 289 -9.31 -15.26 -3.54
C LYS A 289 -9.63 -15.06 -2.06
N ALA A 290 -8.73 -15.47 -1.17
CA ALA A 290 -8.87 -15.28 0.28
C ALA A 290 -8.49 -13.84 0.69
N ILE A 291 -7.34 -13.31 0.26
CA ILE A 291 -6.94 -11.93 0.59
C ILE A 291 -8.00 -10.92 0.13
N LYS A 292 -8.59 -11.12 -1.05
CA LYS A 292 -9.60 -10.20 -1.61
C LYS A 292 -10.87 -10.06 -0.74
N THR A 293 -11.18 -10.97 0.19
CA THR A 293 -12.33 -10.79 1.09
C THR A 293 -12.07 -9.84 2.26
N PHE A 294 -10.80 -9.50 2.54
CA PHE A 294 -10.42 -8.57 3.60
C PHE A 294 -10.23 -7.13 3.10
N LEU A 295 -10.02 -6.97 1.78
CA LEU A 295 -9.82 -5.66 1.15
C LEU A 295 -11.17 -4.98 0.88
N ASP A 296 -11.22 -3.66 1.06
CA ASP A 296 -12.37 -2.88 0.57
C ASP A 296 -12.51 -3.03 -0.95
N VAL A 297 -13.76 -3.05 -1.44
CA VAL A 297 -14.13 -3.18 -2.86
C VAL A 297 -13.35 -2.19 -3.74
N ARG A 298 -13.13 -0.97 -3.25
CA ARG A 298 -12.39 0.10 -3.93
C ARG A 298 -10.90 -0.25 -4.10
N THR A 299 -10.25 -0.70 -3.03
CA THR A 299 -8.85 -1.19 -3.07
C THR A 299 -8.74 -2.43 -3.96
N ALA A 300 -9.69 -3.35 -3.84
CA ALA A 300 -9.73 -4.58 -4.64
C ALA A 300 -9.98 -4.35 -6.14
N ALA A 301 -10.59 -3.21 -6.52
CA ALA A 301 -10.75 -2.78 -7.91
C ALA A 301 -9.48 -2.13 -8.50
N LYS A 302 -8.63 -1.52 -7.64
CA LYS A 302 -7.34 -0.93 -8.02
C LYS A 302 -6.23 -1.98 -8.23
N ILE A 303 -6.49 -3.25 -7.91
CA ILE A 303 -5.50 -4.34 -7.97
C ILE A 303 -5.65 -5.19 -9.24
N GLN A 304 -4.54 -5.39 -9.95
CA GLN A 304 -4.46 -6.20 -11.17
C GLN A 304 -3.42 -7.31 -10.99
N VAL A 305 -3.88 -8.56 -11.04
CA VAL A 305 -3.04 -9.76 -10.83
C VAL A 305 -2.63 -10.34 -12.17
N LEU A 306 -1.33 -10.44 -12.41
CA LEU A 306 -0.68 -10.77 -13.68
C LEU A 306 0.18 -12.03 -13.55
N GLY A 307 0.29 -12.83 -14.62
CA GLY A 307 1.17 -14.00 -14.65
C GLY A 307 2.65 -13.61 -14.78
N SER A 308 3.46 -14.50 -15.36
CA SER A 308 4.83 -14.19 -15.80
C SER A 308 4.86 -13.27 -17.04
N ASN A 309 3.78 -13.22 -17.82
CA ASN A 309 3.60 -12.35 -18.98
C ASN A 309 3.16 -10.92 -18.60
N TYR A 310 3.68 -10.37 -17.50
CA TYR A 310 3.25 -9.08 -16.94
C TYR A 310 3.86 -7.85 -17.64
N LEU A 311 4.96 -8.03 -18.39
CA LEU A 311 5.83 -6.93 -18.80
C LEU A 311 5.12 -5.89 -19.68
N SER A 312 4.35 -6.30 -20.69
CA SER A 312 3.63 -5.35 -21.57
C SER A 312 2.72 -4.41 -20.77
N VAL A 313 1.95 -4.97 -19.83
CA VAL A 313 1.04 -4.22 -18.95
C VAL A 313 1.78 -3.26 -18.03
N LEU A 314 2.99 -3.61 -17.56
CA LEU A 314 3.83 -2.66 -16.84
C LEU A 314 4.36 -1.54 -17.75
N LEU A 315 4.77 -1.86 -18.99
CA LEU A 315 5.31 -0.88 -19.93
C LEU A 315 4.26 0.08 -20.50
N GLU A 316 2.98 -0.31 -20.51
CA GLU A 316 1.84 0.59 -20.73
C GLU A 316 1.76 1.66 -19.63
N ALA A 317 1.98 1.28 -18.36
CA ALA A 317 1.83 2.17 -17.20
C ALA A 317 3.11 2.93 -16.80
N ILE A 318 4.30 2.36 -17.05
CA ILE A 318 5.59 2.78 -16.51
C ILE A 318 6.61 2.83 -17.66
N ASP A 319 7.51 3.81 -17.63
CA ASP A 319 8.59 3.89 -18.62
C ASP A 319 9.74 2.91 -18.31
N PRO A 320 10.35 2.23 -19.31
CA PRO A 320 11.52 1.35 -19.09
C PRO A 320 12.65 2.01 -18.30
N SER A 321 12.86 3.32 -18.41
CA SER A 321 13.88 4.06 -17.65
C SER A 321 13.57 4.25 -16.16
N ASN A 322 12.33 3.99 -15.75
CA ASN A 322 11.86 4.01 -14.35
C ASN A 322 11.53 2.61 -13.82
N LEU A 323 11.47 1.58 -14.68
CA LEU A 323 11.27 0.20 -14.26
C LEU A 323 12.63 -0.48 -13.98
N PRO A 324 12.81 -1.17 -12.84
CA PRO A 324 14.02 -1.95 -12.57
C PRO A 324 14.23 -3.11 -13.54
N SER A 325 15.49 -3.46 -13.82
CA SER A 325 15.87 -4.56 -14.70
C SER A 325 15.39 -5.94 -14.24
N PHE A 326 15.28 -6.17 -12.92
CA PHE A 326 14.68 -7.40 -12.38
C PHE A 326 13.14 -7.50 -12.59
N LEU A 327 12.51 -6.47 -13.15
CA LEU A 327 11.11 -6.46 -13.62
C LEU A 327 11.02 -6.27 -15.15
N GLY A 328 12.13 -6.43 -15.89
CA GLY A 328 12.18 -6.27 -17.35
C GLY A 328 12.32 -4.82 -17.84
N GLY A 329 12.67 -3.87 -16.98
CA GLY A 329 13.03 -2.50 -17.35
C GLY A 329 14.53 -2.29 -17.59
N ASN A 330 14.94 -1.03 -17.68
CA ASN A 330 16.33 -0.64 -18.00
C ASN A 330 17.11 -0.10 -16.78
N CYS A 331 16.46 0.15 -15.65
CA CYS A 331 17.14 0.77 -14.50
C CYS A 331 17.85 -0.25 -13.60
N THR A 332 19.07 0.07 -13.15
CA THR A 332 19.85 -0.76 -12.22
C THR A 332 20.18 -0.07 -10.89
N CYS A 333 20.45 1.24 -10.90
CA CYS A 333 20.99 1.99 -9.75
C CYS A 333 22.23 1.32 -9.09
N SER A 334 23.12 0.75 -9.91
CA SER A 334 24.28 -0.02 -9.42
C SER A 334 25.18 0.75 -8.45
N GLY A 335 25.35 2.06 -8.63
CA GLY A 335 26.14 2.92 -7.73
C GLY A 335 25.45 3.28 -6.41
N GLU A 336 24.16 2.98 -6.26
CA GLU A 336 23.34 3.35 -5.10
C GLU A 336 22.86 2.12 -4.30
N GLY A 337 23.48 0.95 -4.51
CA GLY A 337 23.09 -0.32 -3.90
C GLY A 337 21.88 -0.99 -4.56
N GLY A 338 21.50 -0.57 -5.77
CA GLY A 338 20.39 -1.12 -6.54
C GLY A 338 19.08 -0.34 -6.41
N CYS A 339 18.12 -0.58 -7.32
CA CYS A 339 16.90 0.21 -7.42
C CYS A 339 16.10 0.35 -6.10
N LEU A 340 15.96 -0.73 -5.33
CA LEU A 340 15.22 -0.72 -4.06
C LEU A 340 15.95 -0.03 -2.89
N MET A 341 17.27 0.21 -3.04
CA MET A 341 18.08 0.96 -2.09
C MET A 341 18.20 2.45 -2.43
N SER A 342 18.19 2.79 -3.74
CA SER A 342 18.38 4.15 -4.24
C SER A 342 17.42 5.21 -3.67
N ASP A 343 16.15 4.82 -3.44
CA ASP A 343 15.05 5.78 -3.22
C ASP A 343 15.00 6.85 -4.35
N ARG A 344 15.41 6.48 -5.58
CA ARG A 344 15.47 7.35 -6.76
C ARG A 344 14.08 7.90 -7.11
N GLY A 345 13.96 9.21 -7.32
CA GLY A 345 12.75 9.85 -7.84
C GLY A 345 12.83 11.37 -7.78
N PRO A 346 11.76 12.10 -8.17
CA PRO A 346 11.71 13.56 -8.10
C PRO A 346 12.04 14.14 -6.72
N TRP A 347 11.72 13.42 -5.65
CA TRP A 347 12.04 13.76 -4.25
C TRP A 347 13.55 13.69 -3.89
N LYS A 348 14.43 13.43 -4.86
CA LYS A 348 15.88 13.60 -4.75
C LYS A 348 16.41 14.88 -5.41
N ASN A 349 15.59 15.64 -6.14
CA ASN A 349 15.99 16.91 -6.74
C ASN A 349 16.00 18.03 -5.67
N PRO A 350 17.16 18.64 -5.33
CA PRO A 350 17.23 19.69 -4.32
C PRO A 350 16.38 20.92 -4.67
N GLU A 351 16.23 21.27 -5.96
CA GLU A 351 15.39 22.41 -6.38
C GLU A 351 13.92 22.22 -6.00
N PHE A 352 13.39 20.99 -6.10
CA PHE A 352 12.02 20.70 -5.70
C PHE A 352 11.87 20.71 -4.18
N ILE A 353 12.86 20.22 -3.43
CA ILE A 353 12.85 20.26 -1.95
C ILE A 353 12.86 21.70 -1.44
N GLU A 354 13.70 22.58 -2.00
CA GLU A 354 13.71 24.02 -1.66
C GLU A 354 12.36 24.67 -1.97
N MET A 355 11.76 24.41 -3.14
CA MET A 355 10.44 24.95 -3.49
C MET A 355 9.33 24.49 -2.53
N ILE A 356 9.34 23.22 -2.09
CA ILE A 356 8.36 22.69 -1.13
C ILE A 356 8.52 23.40 0.23
N GLN A 357 9.75 23.50 0.74
CA GLN A 357 10.04 24.16 2.01
C GLN A 357 9.63 25.64 2.01
N VAL A 358 9.83 26.35 0.89
CA VAL A 358 9.40 27.75 0.74
C VAL A 358 7.88 27.89 0.81
N VAL A 359 7.10 26.96 0.23
CA VAL A 359 5.63 27.02 0.29
C VAL A 359 5.13 26.85 1.72
N SER A 360 5.55 25.79 2.43
CA SER A 360 5.12 25.54 3.82
C SER A 360 5.47 26.67 4.80
N LEU A 361 6.60 27.36 4.58
CA LEU A 361 7.00 28.53 5.37
C LEU A 361 6.19 29.81 5.06
N SER A 362 5.30 29.79 4.06
CA SER A 362 4.27 30.80 3.82
C SER A 362 3.01 30.46 4.63
N GLU A 363 2.55 29.21 4.53
CA GLU A 363 1.33 28.71 5.18
C GLU A 363 1.39 28.88 6.71
N GLU A 364 2.54 28.61 7.34
CA GLU A 364 2.76 28.83 8.78
C GLU A 364 2.74 30.31 9.23
N LYS A 365 2.87 31.28 8.30
CA LYS A 365 2.84 32.72 8.61
C LYS A 365 1.44 33.27 8.48
N ASP A 366 0.76 32.94 7.38
CA ASP A 366 -0.62 33.38 7.16
C ASP A 366 -1.55 32.76 8.22
N GLY A 367 -1.31 31.51 8.62
CA GLY A 367 -2.00 30.83 9.73
C GLY A 367 -1.69 31.34 11.14
N LYS A 368 -0.88 32.39 11.31
CA LYS A 368 -0.57 33.01 12.63
C LYS A 368 -1.20 34.39 12.84
N SER A 369 -1.97 34.90 11.88
CA SER A 369 -2.50 36.27 11.91
C SER A 369 -3.95 36.41 12.40
N GLU A 370 -4.42 35.60 13.36
CA GLU A 370 -5.68 35.88 14.08
C GLU A 370 -5.81 35.11 15.41
N ASN A 371 -5.19 35.63 16.48
CA ASN A 371 -5.72 35.74 17.86
C ASN A 371 -4.63 36.30 18.81
N GLY A 372 -5.04 37.05 19.84
CA GLY A 372 -4.15 37.94 20.61
C GLY A 372 -3.57 37.39 21.92
N ASP A 373 -2.47 38.03 22.33
CA ASP A 373 -1.85 38.15 23.65
C ASP A 373 -2.35 37.25 24.82
N VAL A 374 -1.52 36.27 25.19
CA VAL A 374 -1.26 35.92 26.60
C VAL A 374 0.27 35.80 26.78
N ALA A 375 0.79 36.25 27.93
CA ALA A 375 2.22 36.52 28.13
C ALA A 375 3.13 35.27 28.23
N SER A 376 4.42 35.49 27.99
CA SER A 376 5.47 34.47 28.03
C SER A 376 6.18 34.40 29.39
N GLU A 377 5.98 33.29 30.11
CA GLU A 377 6.94 32.70 31.05
C GLU A 377 7.15 31.24 30.64
N GLY A 378 8.31 30.59 30.79
CA GLY A 378 9.63 31.07 31.18
C GLY A 378 10.65 29.96 30.84
N PHE A 379 11.71 30.28 30.12
CA PHE A 379 12.54 29.26 29.43
C PHE A 379 13.53 28.58 30.39
N LEU A 380 13.17 27.41 30.95
CA LEU A 380 14.02 26.64 31.88
C LEU A 380 14.35 25.23 31.36
N MET A 381 15.64 25.01 31.14
CA MET A 381 16.22 23.71 30.74
C MET A 381 16.33 22.75 31.94
N PRO A 382 15.73 21.54 31.89
CA PRO A 382 16.03 20.48 32.85
C PRO A 382 17.43 19.88 32.60
N LYS A 383 18.14 19.54 33.67
CA LYS A 383 19.46 18.89 33.59
C LYS A 383 19.34 17.39 33.29
N LYS A 384 20.44 16.84 32.76
CA LYS A 384 20.68 15.39 32.58
C LYS A 384 20.34 14.61 33.85
N VAL A 385 19.53 13.55 33.72
CA VAL A 385 19.34 12.51 34.74
C VAL A 385 19.54 11.17 34.06
N ASP A 386 20.60 10.45 34.40
CA ASP A 386 20.79 9.06 33.98
C ASP A 386 19.92 8.15 34.88
N MET A 387 19.16 7.23 34.28
CA MET A 387 18.40 6.24 35.06
C MET A 387 18.34 4.89 34.33
N GLN A 388 19.18 3.96 34.77
CA GLN A 388 19.17 2.57 34.33
C GLN A 388 18.23 1.76 35.23
N ASN A 389 17.21 1.10 34.66
CA ASN A 389 17.10 -0.37 34.65
C ASN A 389 15.78 -0.85 33.98
N LYS A 390 15.92 -1.97 33.26
CA LYS A 390 15.02 -3.15 33.18
C LYS A 390 13.55 -2.99 33.58
N ASP A 391 12.64 -3.29 32.63
CA ASP A 391 11.78 -4.50 32.72
C ASP A 391 10.88 -4.67 31.46
N ASP A 392 11.49 -4.60 30.27
CA ASP A 392 10.77 -4.62 28.98
C ASP A 392 9.94 -5.89 28.74
N HIS A 393 10.30 -7.00 29.39
CA HIS A 393 9.73 -8.32 29.11
C HIS A 393 8.28 -8.50 29.61
N LYS A 394 7.79 -7.60 30.49
CA LYS A 394 6.46 -7.71 31.10
C LYS A 394 5.38 -6.88 30.37
N MET A 395 5.77 -5.80 29.69
CA MET A 395 4.86 -4.92 28.96
C MET A 395 4.25 -5.60 27.72
N SER A 396 5.01 -6.52 27.09
CA SER A 396 4.60 -7.22 25.86
C SER A 396 3.36 -8.11 26.01
N LEU A 397 3.06 -8.60 27.22
CA LEU A 397 1.90 -9.47 27.47
C LEU A 397 0.62 -8.63 27.68
N ALA A 398 0.70 -7.56 28.48
CA ALA A 398 -0.44 -6.70 28.78
C ALA A 398 -1.04 -6.03 27.52
N LEU A 399 -0.19 -5.65 26.56
CA LEU A 399 -0.63 -5.10 25.26
C LEU A 399 -1.35 -6.12 24.38
N GLN A 400 -1.05 -7.42 24.53
CA GLN A 400 -1.67 -8.48 23.73
C GLN A 400 -3.09 -8.83 24.22
N GLU A 401 -3.33 -8.76 25.53
CA GLU A 401 -4.67 -8.93 26.11
C GLU A 401 -5.57 -7.69 25.87
N ALA A 402 -5.03 -6.49 26.05
CA ALA A 402 -5.78 -5.24 25.90
C ALA A 402 -6.36 -5.01 24.48
N ALA A 403 -5.70 -5.55 23.45
CA ALA A 403 -6.14 -5.43 22.05
C ALA A 403 -7.31 -6.36 21.67
N CYS A 404 -7.68 -7.32 22.52
CA CYS A 404 -8.62 -8.40 22.17
C CYS A 404 -10.07 -8.19 22.65
N THR A 405 -10.39 -7.07 23.29
CA THR A 405 -11.68 -6.82 23.95
C THR A 405 -12.80 -6.27 23.03
N GLY A 406 -12.50 -6.01 21.75
CA GLY A 406 -13.48 -5.65 20.72
C GLY A 406 -13.96 -6.86 19.92
N THR A 407 -15.02 -7.54 20.41
CA THR A 407 -15.64 -8.69 19.72
C THR A 407 -16.40 -8.27 18.45
N ASP A 408 -16.70 -9.26 17.60
CA ASP A 408 -17.59 -9.17 16.41
C ASP A 408 -17.09 -8.37 15.20
N SER A 409 -15.78 -8.36 14.95
CA SER A 409 -15.25 -8.09 13.60
C SER A 409 -15.24 -9.37 12.73
N PRO A 410 -15.82 -9.36 11.52
CA PRO A 410 -15.73 -10.49 10.57
C PRO A 410 -14.29 -10.89 10.22
N CYS A 411 -13.33 -9.97 10.36
CA CYS A 411 -11.90 -10.26 10.18
C CYS A 411 -11.38 -11.27 11.21
N MET A 412 -11.82 -11.18 12.48
CA MET A 412 -11.40 -12.10 13.54
C MET A 412 -11.95 -13.52 13.30
N ALA A 413 -13.22 -13.63 12.89
CA ALA A 413 -13.82 -14.92 12.54
C ALA A 413 -13.16 -15.58 11.30
N ALA A 414 -12.66 -14.76 10.36
CA ALA A 414 -11.90 -15.27 9.22
C ALA A 414 -10.45 -15.64 9.59
N LEU A 415 -9.79 -14.87 10.47
CA LEU A 415 -8.49 -15.21 11.05
C LEU A 415 -8.54 -16.54 11.81
N GLN A 416 -9.53 -16.73 12.69
CA GLN A 416 -9.76 -17.98 13.41
C GLN A 416 -9.90 -19.18 12.46
N LYS A 417 -10.57 -19.01 11.31
CA LYS A 417 -10.69 -20.06 10.29
C LYS A 417 -9.35 -20.38 9.61
N ILE A 418 -8.51 -19.38 9.33
CA ILE A 418 -7.18 -19.62 8.77
C ILE A 418 -6.26 -20.28 9.81
N ASP A 419 -6.31 -19.85 11.07
CA ASP A 419 -5.58 -20.46 12.18
C ASP A 419 -5.98 -21.91 12.43
N TRP A 420 -7.27 -22.24 12.31
CA TRP A 420 -7.77 -23.62 12.37
C TRP A 420 -7.31 -24.45 11.16
N LEU A 421 -7.37 -23.90 9.94
CA LEU A 421 -6.86 -24.57 8.74
C LEU A 421 -5.35 -24.83 8.82
N GLU A 422 -4.56 -23.91 9.39
CA GLU A 422 -3.12 -24.12 9.64
C GLU A 422 -2.85 -25.22 10.67
N ALA A 423 -3.64 -25.30 11.74
CA ALA A 423 -3.52 -26.38 12.72
C ALA A 423 -3.83 -27.75 12.08
N VAL A 424 -4.93 -27.85 11.34
CA VAL A 424 -5.30 -29.08 10.59
C VAL A 424 -4.25 -29.44 9.55
N LEU A 425 -3.66 -28.46 8.87
CA LEU A 425 -2.58 -28.69 7.90
C LEU A 425 -1.27 -29.14 8.57
N GLY A 426 -0.96 -28.61 9.76
CA GLY A 426 0.16 -29.05 10.59
C GLY A 426 0.02 -30.50 11.05
N ASP A 427 -1.13 -30.85 11.62
CA ASP A 427 -1.47 -32.23 11.99
C ASP A 427 -1.41 -33.19 10.79
N THR A 428 -1.91 -32.75 9.63
CA THR A 428 -1.86 -33.53 8.39
C THR A 428 -0.41 -33.76 7.94
N LYS A 429 0.43 -32.72 7.99
CA LYS A 429 1.87 -32.84 7.65
C LYS A 429 2.62 -33.74 8.62
N ASN A 430 2.32 -33.67 9.91
CA ASN A 430 2.91 -34.55 10.92
C ASN A 430 2.53 -36.01 10.66
N LYS A 431 1.25 -36.29 10.37
CA LYS A 431 0.75 -37.63 10.02
C LYS A 431 1.38 -38.19 8.74
N ILE A 432 1.55 -37.35 7.71
CA ILE A 432 2.28 -37.73 6.49
C ILE A 432 3.71 -38.15 6.84
N LYS A 433 4.43 -37.35 7.63
CA LYS A 433 5.80 -37.71 8.03
C LYS A 433 5.85 -39.04 8.80
N THR A 434 4.95 -39.26 9.77
CA THR A 434 4.90 -40.54 10.51
C THR A 434 4.64 -41.74 9.58
N LEU A 435 3.89 -41.56 8.49
CA LEU A 435 3.69 -42.60 7.48
C LEU A 435 4.92 -42.79 6.57
N GLU A 436 5.66 -41.72 6.25
CA GLU A 436 6.93 -41.79 5.52
C GLU A 436 8.01 -42.51 6.34
N ASP A 437 8.13 -42.16 7.62
CA ASP A 437 9.05 -42.78 8.58
C ASP A 437 8.73 -44.30 8.72
N ALA A 438 7.46 -44.67 8.99
CA ALA A 438 7.05 -46.07 9.15
C ALA A 438 7.14 -46.91 7.86
N LEU A 439 6.96 -46.30 6.69
CA LEU A 439 7.16 -46.97 5.40
C LEU A 439 8.65 -47.30 5.17
N GLN A 440 9.56 -46.42 5.60
CA GLN A 440 11.00 -46.64 5.52
C GLN A 440 11.45 -47.74 6.49
N ASP A 441 10.93 -47.78 7.72
CA ASP A 441 11.19 -48.87 8.68
C ASP A 441 10.74 -50.23 8.12
N THR A 442 9.52 -50.29 7.57
CA THR A 442 8.96 -51.50 6.93
C THR A 442 9.87 -51.96 5.77
N LYS A 443 10.40 -51.03 4.99
CA LYS A 443 11.32 -51.31 3.87
C LYS A 443 12.69 -51.82 4.34
N MET A 444 13.18 -51.39 5.50
CA MET A 444 14.41 -51.93 6.09
C MET A 444 14.19 -53.37 6.58
N ALA A 445 13.13 -53.64 7.34
CA ALA A 445 12.81 -54.98 7.82
C ALA A 445 12.60 -56.00 6.68
N LEU A 446 11.95 -55.59 5.58
CA LEU A 446 11.82 -56.44 4.38
C LEU A 446 13.15 -56.74 3.69
N LYS A 447 14.13 -55.82 3.75
CA LYS A 447 15.48 -56.04 3.20
C LYS A 447 16.30 -57.00 4.06
N GLU A 448 16.24 -56.85 5.39
CA GLU A 448 16.89 -57.78 6.34
C GLU A 448 16.33 -59.20 6.19
N LEU A 449 15.00 -59.34 6.05
CA LEU A 449 14.34 -60.63 5.79
C LEU A 449 14.81 -61.28 4.49
N ALA A 450 14.95 -60.52 3.40
CA ALA A 450 15.46 -61.03 2.12
C ALA A 450 16.91 -61.53 2.25
N GLU A 451 17.77 -60.76 2.91
CA GLU A 451 19.18 -61.12 3.17
C GLU A 451 19.32 -62.37 4.06
N HIS A 452 18.33 -62.68 4.90
CA HIS A 452 18.29 -63.93 5.67
C HIS A 452 17.78 -65.13 4.85
N THR A 453 16.94 -64.93 3.83
CA THR A 453 16.46 -66.03 2.97
C THR A 453 17.44 -66.44 1.86
N GLU A 454 18.43 -65.60 1.53
CA GLU A 454 19.47 -65.94 0.53
C GLU A 454 20.69 -66.66 1.14
N GLN A 455 20.74 -66.88 2.46
CA GLN A 455 21.78 -67.72 3.07
C GLN A 455 21.54 -69.21 2.75
N PRO A 456 22.43 -69.89 2.01
CA PRO A 456 22.23 -71.29 1.67
C PRO A 456 22.45 -72.18 2.91
N LYS A 457 21.56 -73.15 3.10
CA LYS A 457 21.80 -74.25 4.04
C LYS A 457 22.90 -75.15 3.47
N MET A 458 24.07 -75.14 4.12
CA MET A 458 25.08 -76.19 3.99
C MET A 458 24.63 -77.49 4.68
#